data_AF-A0A397CPA0-F1
#
_entry.id   AF-A0A397CPA0-F1
#
_cell.length_a   1.000
_cell.length_b   1.000
_cell.length_c   1.000
_cell.angle_alpha   90.00
_cell.angle_beta   90.00
_cell.angle_gamma   90.00
#
_symmetry.space_group_name_H-M   'P 1'
#
loop_
_entity.id
_entity.type
_entity.pdbx_description
1 polymer ?
#
loop_
_entity_poly.entity_id
_entity_poly.type
_entity_poly.pdbx_seq_one_letter_code
_entity_poly.pdbx_strand_id
1 'polypeptide(L)' 'MLFDSSRERGRTFEFKVGAGQVIRGWDEGIKKMSKGQIARLELPPSYGYGEHGYPPIIPPHATLYYEIELLTFCNTT' A
#
# COMPACT_ATOMS: atom_id res chain seq x y z
N MET A 1 -0.79 -9.71 12.33
CA MET A 1 0.63 -10.08 12.08
C MET A 1 1.23 -9.06 11.14
N LEU A 2 2.45 -8.62 11.40
CA LEU A 2 3.21 -7.77 10.47
C LEU A 2 3.82 -8.69 9.40
N PHE A 3 3.58 -8.40 8.13
CA PHE A 3 4.14 -9.17 7.02
C PHE A 3 5.04 -8.34 6.11
N ASP A 4 4.90 -7.01 6.12
CA ASP A 4 5.71 -6.10 5.31
C ASP A 4 5.89 -4.75 6.03
N SER A 5 7.12 -4.23 6.05
CA SER A 5 7.44 -2.91 6.61
C SER A 5 8.66 -2.30 5.91
N SER A 6 8.48 -1.14 5.28
CA SER A 6 9.59 -0.35 4.73
C SER A 6 10.52 0.18 5.82
N ARG A 7 9.98 0.45 7.01
CA ARG A 7 10.75 0.90 8.18
C ARG A 7 11.70 -0.18 8.68
N GLU A 8 11.27 -1.44 8.72
CA GLU A 8 12.14 -2.56 9.10
C GLU A 8 13.25 -2.80 8.07
N ARG A 9 12.95 -2.54 6.78
CA ARG A 9 13.96 -2.59 5.71
C ARG A 9 14.93 -1.41 5.71
N GLY A 10 14.67 -0.37 6.51
CA GLY A 10 15.48 0.84 6.56
C GLY A 10 15.52 1.66 5.27
N ARG A 11 14.58 1.44 4.34
CA ARG A 11 14.52 2.16 3.05
C ARG A 11 13.09 2.54 2.70
N THR A 12 12.94 3.70 2.06
CA THR A 12 11.67 4.18 1.52
C THR A 12 11.19 3.28 0.39
N PHE A 13 9.88 3.31 0.13
CA PHE A 13 9.26 2.62 -1.00
C PHE A 13 8.77 3.67 -1.99
N GLU A 14 9.22 3.56 -3.23
CA GLU A 14 8.90 4.50 -4.31
C GLU A 14 8.18 3.76 -5.43
N PHE A 15 7.09 4.36 -5.93
CA PHE A 15 6.30 3.80 -7.01
C PHE A 15 5.55 4.91 -7.76
N LYS A 16 5.09 4.62 -8.97
CA LYS A 16 4.26 5.54 -9.75
C LYS A 16 2.78 5.29 -9.43
N VAL A 17 2.14 6.27 -8.80
CA VAL A 17 0.71 6.22 -8.45
C VAL A 17 -0.16 6.13 -9.71
N GLY A 18 -1.10 5.20 -9.70
CA GLY A 18 -2.07 4.98 -10.79
C GLY A 18 -1.51 4.22 -11.99
N ALA A 19 -0.32 3.63 -11.87
CA ALA A 19 0.28 2.79 -12.90
C ALA A 19 0.00 1.29 -12.69
N GLY A 20 -0.76 0.91 -11.65
CA GLY A 20 -1.03 -0.50 -11.33
C GLY A 20 0.21 -1.26 -10.85
N GLN A 21 1.24 -0.56 -10.36
CA GLN A 21 2.47 -1.16 -9.81
C GLN A 21 2.28 -1.71 -8.39
N VAL A 22 1.23 -1.27 -7.71
CA VAL A 22 0.89 -1.64 -6.33
C VAL A 22 -0.55 -2.12 -6.28
N ILE A 23 -0.94 -2.70 -5.14
CA ILE A 23 -2.34 -3.08 -4.91
C ILE A 23 -3.27 -1.87 -5.07
N ARG A 24 -4.48 -2.13 -5.59
CA ARG A 24 -5.45 -1.09 -5.93
C ARG A 24 -5.75 -0.14 -4.78
N GLY A 25 -5.80 -0.65 -3.55
CA GLY A 25 -6.02 0.15 -2.35
C GLY A 25 -4.95 1.23 -2.12
N TRP A 26 -3.70 0.96 -2.48
CA TRP A 26 -2.63 1.95 -2.40
C TRP A 26 -2.76 2.99 -3.52
N ASP A 27 -3.00 2.52 -4.75
CA ASP A 27 -3.16 3.38 -5.93
C ASP A 27 -4.33 4.38 -5.80
N GLU A 28 -5.39 4.01 -5.09
CA GLU A 28 -6.53 4.90 -4.81
C GLU A 28 -6.40 5.67 -3.48
N GLY A 29 -5.86 5.04 -2.43
CA GLY A 29 -5.76 5.62 -1.09
C GLY A 29 -4.72 6.74 -1.01
N ILE A 30 -3.53 6.51 -1.58
CA ILE A 30 -2.40 7.44 -1.49
C ILE A 30 -2.70 8.74 -2.27
N LYS A 31 -3.53 8.69 -3.32
CA LYS A 31 -4.00 9.89 -4.05
C LYS A 31 -4.74 10.90 -3.17
N LYS A 32 -5.29 10.45 -2.04
CA LYS A 32 -6.06 11.28 -1.10
C LYS A 32 -5.19 11.84 0.04
N MET A 33 -3.91 11.48 0.09
CA MET A 33 -3.00 11.88 1.15
C MET A 33 -2.28 13.18 0.84
N SER A 34 -2.01 13.96 1.88
CA SER A 34 -1.11 15.11 1.82
C SER A 34 0.33 14.70 2.15
N LYS A 35 1.31 15.46 1.66
CA LYS A 35 2.72 15.27 2.05
C LYS A 35 2.87 15.37 3.58
N GLY A 36 3.60 14.43 4.16
CA GLY A 36 3.80 14.27 5.61
C GLY A 36 2.64 13.60 6.36
N GLN A 37 1.53 13.29 5.68
CA GLN A 37 0.39 12.63 6.32
C GLN A 37 0.70 11.16 6.61
N ILE A 38 0.30 10.72 7.81
CA ILE A 38 0.18 9.30 8.16
C ILE A 38 -1.28 8.90 8.04
N ALA A 39 -1.58 7.85 7.29
CA ALA A 39 -2.92 7.31 7.11
C ALA A 39 -2.94 5.82 7.41
N ARG A 40 -4.06 5.36 7.97
CA ARG A 40 -4.36 3.94 8.14
C ARG A 40 -5.34 3.50 7.07
N LEU A 41 -4.94 2.50 6.28
CA LEU A 41 -5.76 1.91 5.24
C LEU A 41 -6.21 0.53 5.67
N GLU A 42 -7.52 0.33 5.72
CA GLU A 42 -8.15 -0.99 5.78
C GLU A 42 -8.56 -1.38 4.36
N LEU A 43 -7.95 -2.44 3.85
CA LEU A 43 -8.07 -2.86 2.46
C LEU A 43 -8.74 -4.24 2.41
N PRO A 44 -10.02 -4.33 2.02
CA PRO A 44 -10.64 -5.63 1.79
C PRO A 44 -9.95 -6.34 0.62
N PRO A 45 -10.18 -7.65 0.42
CA PRO A 45 -9.44 -8.44 -0.56
C PRO A 45 -9.49 -7.88 -1.98
N SER A 46 -10.63 -7.30 -2.38
CA SER A 46 -10.84 -6.66 -3.69
C SER A 46 -9.94 -5.43 -3.95
N TYR A 47 -9.36 -4.84 -2.91
CA TYR A 47 -8.39 -3.76 -2.97
C TYR A 47 -6.96 -4.19 -2.62
N GLY A 48 -6.78 -5.46 -2.24
CA GLY A 48 -5.51 -6.11 -1.92
C GLY A 48 -5.15 -7.18 -2.93
N TYR A 49 -5.01 -8.43 -2.46
CA TYR A 49 -4.58 -9.58 -3.26
C TYR A 49 -5.72 -10.54 -3.68
N GLY A 50 -6.98 -10.15 -3.42
CA GLY A 50 -8.15 -10.88 -3.86
C GLY A 50 -8.27 -12.31 -3.32
N GLU A 51 -8.91 -13.16 -4.11
CA GLU A 51 -9.20 -14.56 -3.76
C GLU A 51 -7.95 -15.43 -3.75
N HIS A 52 -6.91 -15.06 -4.49
CA HIS A 52 -5.69 -15.86 -4.60
C HIS A 52 -4.69 -15.56 -3.48
N GLY A 53 -4.77 -14.38 -2.86
CA GLY A 53 -3.78 -13.94 -1.88
C GLY A 53 -2.40 -13.73 -2.51
N TYR A 54 -1.36 -13.80 -1.68
CA TYR A 54 0.04 -13.79 -2.12
C TYR A 54 0.82 -14.87 -1.36
N PRO A 55 0.71 -16.15 -1.80
CA PRO A 55 1.32 -17.27 -1.09
C PRO A 55 2.86 -17.17 -1.05
N PRO A 56 3.50 -17.60 0.06
CA PRO A 56 2.92 -18.14 1.28
C PRO A 56 2.53 -17.08 2.33
N ILE A 57 2.68 -15.79 2.00
CA ILE A 57 2.69 -14.69 2.97
C ILE A 57 1.29 -14.20 3.30
N ILE A 58 0.44 -14.05 2.28
CA ILE A 58 -0.92 -13.50 2.41
C ILE A 58 -1.92 -14.56 1.98
N PRO A 59 -2.84 -14.98 2.86
CA PRO A 59 -3.83 -15.98 2.49
C PRO A 59 -4.87 -15.43 1.50
N PRO A 60 -5.55 -16.32 0.77
CA PRO A 60 -6.81 -16.03 0.07
C PRO A 60 -7.78 -15.18 0.89
N HIS A 61 -8.43 -14.20 0.25
CA HIS A 61 -9.47 -13.36 0.86
C HIS A 61 -9.04 -12.60 2.13
N ALA A 62 -7.76 -12.30 2.29
CA ALA A 62 -7.26 -11.52 3.41
C ALA A 62 -7.63 -10.04 3.32
N THR A 63 -8.16 -9.47 4.40
CA THR A 63 -8.20 -8.02 4.61
C THR A 63 -6.85 -7.56 5.14
N LEU A 64 -6.29 -6.50 4.54
CA LEU A 64 -4.99 -5.94 4.91
C LEU A 64 -5.17 -4.65 5.68
N TYR A 65 -4.29 -4.43 6.65
CA TYR A 65 -4.23 -3.20 7.43
C TYR A 65 -2.85 -2.59 7.26
N TYR A 66 -2.78 -1.39 6.70
CA TYR A 66 -1.54 -0.66 6.49
C TYR A 66 -1.55 0.67 7.22
N GLU A 67 -0.40 1.04 7.79
CA GLU A 67 -0.11 2.41 8.21
C GLU A 67 0.94 2.98 7.25
N ILE A 68 0.57 4.01 6.50
CA ILE A 68 1.38 4.58 5.43
C ILE A 68 1.68 6.04 5.78
N GLU A 69 2.94 6.43 5.61
CA GLU A 69 3.38 7.81 5.69
C GLU A 69 3.80 8.28 4.29
N LEU A 70 3.17 9.36 3.80
CA LEU A 70 3.53 9.94 2.50
C LEU A 70 4.66 10.95 2.68
N LEU A 71 5.90 10.52 2.46
CA LEU A 71 7.08 11.36 2.68
C LEU A 71 7.18 12.51 1.66
N THR A 72 7.04 12.18 0.37
CA THR A 72 7.13 13.14 -0.72
C THR A 72 6.52 12.58 -2.00
N PHE A 73 6.16 13.44 -2.93
CA PHE A 73 5.76 13.08 -4.29
C PHE A 73 6.18 14.19 -5.26
N CYS A 74 6.33 13.82 -6.54
CA CYS A 74 6.59 14.77 -7.62
C CYS A 74 5.47 14.64 -8.65
N ASN A 75 4.85 15.76 -9.02
CA ASN A 75 3.92 15.78 -10.14
C ASN A 75 4.75 15.86 -11.42
N THR A 76 4.81 14.77 -12.19
CA THR A 76 5.24 14.86 -13.59
C THR A 76 4.24 15.75 -14.32
N THR A 77 4.70 16.94 -14.69
CA THR A 77 4.01 17.85 -15.62
C THR A 77 4.02 17.27 -17.01
#